data_AF-A6THN2-F1
#
_entry.id   AF-A6THN2-F1
#
_cell.length_a   1.000
_cell.length_b   1.000
_cell.length_c   1.000
_cell.angle_alpha   90.00
_cell.angle_beta   90.00
_cell.angle_gamma   90.00
#
_symmetry.space_group_name_H-M   'P 1'
#
loop_
_entity.id
_entity.type
_entity.pdbx_description
1 polymer ?
#
loop_
_entity_poly.entity_id
_entity_poly.type
_entity_poly.pdbx_seq_one_letter_code
_entity_poly.pdbx_strand_id
1 'polypeptide(L)'
;MSCDSAVYEAFHWAKQRCGAPRLNDELHAQGYRFNVKTVAASLLRQALNGKASQKLSQVSYREHGLPVSEKLLKQDFYGGGPNQK
;
A
#
# COMPACT_ATOMS: atom_id res chain seq x y z
N MET A 1 28.89 6.21 9.76
CA MET A 1 27.65 5.40 9.63
C MET A 1 27.92 4.26 8.67
N SER A 2 27.53 3.03 9.02
CA SER A 2 27.64 1.89 8.09
C SER A 2 26.58 2.00 6.98
N CYS A 3 26.93 1.63 5.75
CA CYS A 3 25.99 1.57 4.62
C CYS A 3 24.73 0.77 4.98
N ASP A 4 24.89 -0.30 5.78
CA ASP A 4 23.79 -1.20 6.13
C ASP A 4 22.72 -0.49 6.97
N SER A 5 23.12 0.34 7.92
CA SER A 5 22.19 1.12 8.74
C SER A 5 21.47 2.20 7.93
N ALA A 6 22.17 2.89 7.03
CA ALA A 6 21.53 3.89 6.16
C ALA A 6 20.50 3.24 5.21
N VAL A 7 20.84 2.09 4.63
CA VAL A 7 19.94 1.32 3.77
C VAL A 7 18.74 0.79 4.56
N TYR A 8 18.94 0.33 5.80
CA TYR A 8 17.86 -0.15 6.68
C TYR A 8 16.85 0.96 7.00
N GLU A 9 17.33 2.13 7.42
CA GLU A 9 16.48 3.28 7.75
C GLU A 9 15.70 3.77 6.52
N ALA A 10 16.38 3.94 5.37
CA ALA A 10 15.73 4.33 4.13
C ALA A 10 14.67 3.29 3.70
N PHE A 11 14.97 1.99 3.85
CA PHE A 11 14.03 0.92 3.52
C PHE A 11 12.77 0.93 4.40
N HIS A 12 12.92 1.19 5.69
CA HIS A 12 11.80 1.34 6.61
C HIS A 12 10.98 2.60 6.35
N TRP A 13 11.65 3.72 6.06
CA TRP A 13 10.99 4.97 5.70
C TRP A 13 10.18 4.85 4.40
N ALA A 14 10.74 4.13 3.40
CA ALA A 14 10.08 3.74 2.16
C ALA A 14 9.01 2.63 2.34
N LYS A 15 8.64 2.29 3.58
CA LYS A 15 7.64 1.28 3.95
C LYS A 15 7.91 -0.09 3.34
N GLN A 16 9.18 -0.42 3.11
CA GLN A 16 9.64 -1.68 2.53
C GLN A 16 9.09 -1.92 1.11
N ARG A 17 8.71 -0.89 0.36
CA ARG A 17 8.14 -1.04 -1.01
C ARG A 17 9.16 -0.80 -2.11
N CYS A 18 10.26 -0.13 -1.78
CA CYS A 18 11.27 0.28 -2.74
C CYS A 18 12.41 -0.76 -2.80
N GLY A 19 12.88 -1.03 -4.02
CA GLY A 19 14.09 -1.82 -4.25
C GLY A 19 15.35 -0.95 -4.33
N ALA A 20 16.50 -1.58 -4.55
CA ALA A 20 17.80 -0.91 -4.56
C ALA A 20 17.90 0.36 -5.44
N PRO A 21 17.32 0.43 -6.66
CA PRO A 21 17.42 1.65 -7.47
C PRO A 21 16.73 2.86 -6.81
N ARG A 22 15.48 2.71 -6.37
CA ARG A 22 14.73 3.82 -5.74
C ARG A 22 15.32 4.22 -4.40
N LEU A 23 15.77 3.24 -3.60
CA LEU A 23 16.46 3.52 -2.34
C LEU A 23 17.77 4.28 -2.56
N ASN A 24 18.49 3.97 -3.65
CA ASN A 24 19.71 4.70 -3.98
C ASN A 24 19.42 6.17 -4.31
N ASP A 25 18.34 6.45 -5.05
CA ASP A 25 17.91 7.83 -5.34
C ASP A 25 17.51 8.58 -4.07
N GLU A 26 16.78 7.94 -3.16
CA GLU A 26 16.42 8.49 -1.84
C GLU A 26 17.66 8.77 -0.98
N LEU A 27 18.63 7.84 -0.96
CA LEU A 27 19.90 8.01 -0.24
C LEU A 27 20.72 9.15 -0.84
N HIS A 28 20.72 9.30 -2.18
CA HIS A 28 21.38 10.44 -2.85
C HIS A 28 20.72 11.77 -2.48
N ALA A 29 19.39 11.81 -2.40
CA ALA A 29 18.65 12.99 -1.95
C ALA A 29 18.97 13.36 -0.49
N GLN A 30 19.27 12.37 0.36
CA GLN A 30 19.73 12.56 1.74
C GLN A 30 21.23 12.92 1.84
N GLY A 31 21.94 13.02 0.72
CA GLY A 31 23.36 13.37 0.66
C GLY A 31 24.33 12.19 0.72
N TYR A 32 23.83 10.95 0.78
CA TYR A 32 24.66 9.75 0.74
C TYR A 32 24.99 9.35 -0.70
N ARG A 33 26.27 9.24 -1.03
CA ARG A 33 26.73 8.77 -2.36
C ARG A 33 27.07 7.29 -2.34
N PHE A 34 26.06 6.43 -2.35
CA PHE A 34 26.24 4.99 -2.53
C PHE A 34 26.07 4.58 -3.99
N ASN A 35 26.61 3.42 -4.36
CA ASN A 35 26.31 2.77 -5.64
C ASN A 35 25.10 1.85 -5.44
N VAL A 36 24.22 1.76 -6.44
CA VAL A 36 23.09 0.83 -6.47
C VAL A 36 23.53 -0.62 -6.16
N LYS A 37 24.73 -1.04 -6.62
CA LYS A 37 25.27 -2.37 -6.30
C LYS A 37 25.56 -2.56 -4.82
N THR A 38 26.04 -1.51 -4.15
CA THR A 38 26.30 -1.52 -2.71
C THR A 38 25.00 -1.62 -1.93
N VAL A 39 23.97 -0.86 -2.34
CA VAL A 39 22.62 -0.94 -1.76
C VAL A 39 22.03 -2.33 -1.97
N ALA A 40 22.11 -2.89 -3.17
CA ALA A 40 21.63 -4.24 -3.47
C ALA A 40 22.34 -5.32 -2.64
N ALA A 41 23.67 -5.27 -2.54
CA ALA A 41 24.44 -6.19 -1.72
C ALA A 41 24.08 -6.07 -0.23
N SER A 42 23.80 -4.85 0.24
CA SER A 42 23.33 -4.60 1.60
C SER A 42 21.95 -5.21 1.86
N LEU A 43 20.98 -5.00 0.96
CA LEU A 43 19.66 -5.62 1.05
C LEU A 43 19.75 -7.15 1.12
N LEU A 44 20.62 -7.76 0.31
CA LEU A 44 20.84 -9.21 0.32
C LEU A 44 21.45 -9.70 1.64
N ARG A 45 22.49 -9.02 2.16
CA ARG A 45 23.11 -9.37 3.46
C ARG A 45 22.12 -9.26 4.61
N GLN A 46 21.24 -8.26 4.56
CA GLN A 46 20.22 -8.01 5.58
C GLN A 46 18.93 -8.82 5.35
N ALA A 47 18.85 -9.62 4.29
CA ALA A 47 17.65 -10.34 3.87
C ALA A 47 16.38 -9.46 3.76
N LEU A 48 16.55 -8.18 3.38
CA LEU A 48 15.47 -7.21 3.24
C LEU A 48 14.83 -7.35 1.87
N ASN A 49 13.61 -7.88 1.85
CA ASN A 49 12.82 -8.05 0.63
C ASN A 49 11.67 -7.06 0.59
N GLY A 50 11.48 -6.43 -0.58
CA GLY A 50 10.38 -5.52 -0.80
C GLY A 50 9.03 -6.23 -0.60
N LYS A 51 8.10 -5.58 0.10
CA LYS A 51 6.71 -6.03 0.21
C LYS A 51 6.09 -6.05 -1.17
N ALA A 52 5.65 -7.22 -1.59
CA ALA A 52 4.84 -7.36 -2.79
C ALA A 52 3.57 -6.51 -2.66
N SER A 53 3.15 -5.89 -3.76
CA SER A 53 1.87 -5.18 -3.81
C SER A 53 0.75 -6.19 -3.57
N GLN A 54 0.13 -6.14 -2.40
CA GLN A 54 -1.08 -6.92 -2.13
C GLN A 54 -2.28 -6.19 -2.71
N LYS A 55 -3.07 -6.89 -3.53
CA LYS A 55 -4.35 -6.36 -4.00
C LYS A 55 -5.25 -6.15 -2.78
N LEU A 56 -5.69 -4.91 -2.58
CA LEU A 56 -6.79 -4.66 -1.64
C LEU A 56 -8.03 -5.35 -2.20
N SER A 57 -8.63 -6.26 -1.45
CA SER A 57 -9.93 -6.81 -1.83
C SER A 57 -10.97 -5.71 -1.66
N GLN A 58 -11.74 -5.44 -2.70
CA GLN A 58 -12.90 -4.55 -2.62
C GLN A 58 -13.87 -5.12 -1.59
N VAL A 59 -14.42 -4.25 -0.73
CA VAL A 59 -15.27 -4.56 0.43
C VAL A 59 -16.01 -5.88 0.25
N SER A 60 -15.62 -6.90 1.02
CA SER A 60 -16.45 -8.08 1.14
C SER A 60 -17.66 -7.65 1.96
N TYR A 61 -18.78 -7.33 1.32
CA TYR A 61 -20.05 -7.34 2.01
C TYR A 61 -20.21 -8.76 2.55
N ARG A 62 -19.96 -8.92 3.85
CA ARG A 62 -20.31 -10.12 4.60
C ARG A 62 -21.72 -9.88 5.10
N GLU A 63 -22.62 -10.82 4.83
CA GLU A 63 -23.92 -10.83 5.47
C GLU A 63 -23.69 -10.73 6.99
N HIS A 64 -24.17 -9.64 7.56
CA HIS A 64 -24.10 -9.40 8.98
C HIS A 64 -25.49 -9.67 9.55
N GLY A 65 -25.54 -10.47 10.62
CA GLY A 65 -26.78 -10.72 11.35
C GLY A 65 -27.25 -9.51 12.20
N LEU A 66 -26.69 -8.32 11.98
CA LEU A 66 -27.15 -7.11 12.65
C LEU A 66 -28.47 -6.67 12.01
N PRO A 67 -29.47 -6.29 12.82
CA PRO A 67 -30.72 -5.79 12.28
C PRO A 67 -30.44 -4.55 11.44
N VAL A 68 -30.84 -4.60 10.17
CA VAL A 68 -30.92 -3.42 9.32
C VAL A 68 -31.94 -2.49 9.98
N SER A 69 -31.56 -1.24 10.25
CA SER A 69 -32.47 -0.27 10.86
C SER A 69 -33.77 -0.18 10.07
N GLU A 70 -34.89 -0.03 10.79
CA GLU A 70 -36.20 0.05 10.16
C GLU A 70 -36.23 1.21 9.16
N LYS A 71 -36.73 0.92 7.95
CA LYS A 71 -36.85 1.90 6.87
C LYS A 71 -37.91 2.94 7.26
N LEU A 72 -37.49 4.00 7.95
CA LEU A 72 -38.36 5.11 8.36
C LEU A 72 -38.92 5.90 7.15
N LEU A 73 -38.29 5.77 6.00
CA LEU A 73 -38.74 6.34 4.74
C LEU A 73 -39.83 5.43 4.12
N LYS A 74 -41.11 5.72 4.41
CA LYS A 74 -42.26 5.18 3.66
C LYS A 74 -42.32 5.79 2.26
N GLN A 75 -41.31 5.50 1.45
CA GLN A 75 -41.30 5.83 0.03
C GLN A 75 -41.38 4.53 -0.77
N ASP A 76 -42.42 4.46 -1.59
CA ASP A 76 -42.61 3.44 -2.61
C ASP A 76 -41.82 3.84 -3.84
N PHE A 77 -40.69 3.16 -4.07
CA PHE A 77 -39.82 3.38 -5.24
C PHE A 77 -40.26 2.56 -6.47
N TYR A 78 -41.42 1.91 -6.40
CA TYR A 78 -42.01 1.24 -7.55
C TYR A 78 -42.55 2.30 -8.52
N GLY A 79 -41.75 2.67 -9.52
CA GLY A 79 -42.25 3.39 -10.69
C GLY A 79 -43.19 2.47 -11.45
N GLY A 80 -44.43 2.90 -11.70
CA GLY A 80 -45.53 2.11 -12.28
C GLY A 80 -45.31 1.54 -13.69
N GLY A 81 -44.12 1.67 -14.25
CA GLY A 81 -43.72 1.17 -15.57
C GLY A 81 -42.63 2.04 -16.19
N PRO A 82 -41.82 1.53 -17.11
CA PRO A 82 -40.83 2.34 -17.81
C PRO A 82 -41.52 3.40 -18.69
N ASN A 83 -41.10 4.67 -18.54
CA ASN A 83 -41.40 5.78 -19.45
C ASN A 83 -42.89 6.18 -19.59
N GLN A 84 -43.55 6.52 -18.48
CA GLN A 84 -44.73 7.39 -18.54
C GLN A 84 -44.27 8.86 -18.43
N LYS A 85 -44.63 9.65 -19.45
CA LYS A 85 -44.33 11.08 -19.58
C LYS A 85 -45.28 11.93 -18.74
#